data_AF-A0A2T4C470-F1
#
_entry.id   AF-A0A2T4C470-F1
#
_cell.length_a   1.000
_cell.length_b   1.000
_cell.length_c   1.000
_cell.angle_alpha   90.00
_cell.angle_beta   90.00
_cell.angle_gamma   90.00
#
_symmetry.space_group_name_H-M   'P 1'
#
loop_
_entity.id
_entity.type
_entity.pdbx_description
1 polymer ?
#
loop_
_entity_poly.entity_id
_entity_poly.type
_entity_poly.pdbx_seq_one_letter_code
_entity_poly.pdbx_strand_id
1 'polypeptide(L)'
;LDPFFTLGIMTMACAGLGWLIGPTIGNQVFYLVNHRFKSQMLQKEAEFFARIKRHRADPTNSSAGNPVPDFYGEKIQSVAGYRRWLKDQRAFNKKKSASFV
;
A
#
# COMPACT_ATOMS: atom_id res chain seq x y z
N LEU A 1 -12.90 -39.17 -20.79
CA LEU A 1 -13.27 -38.35 -19.62
C LEU A 1 -14.78 -38.15 -19.67
N ASP A 2 -15.48 -38.35 -18.56
CA ASP A 2 -16.92 -38.13 -18.47
C ASP A 2 -17.25 -36.64 -18.69
N PRO A 3 -18.29 -36.30 -19.49
CA PRO A 3 -18.75 -34.92 -19.70
C PRO A 3 -18.89 -34.08 -18.43
N PHE A 4 -19.36 -34.66 -17.30
CA PHE A 4 -19.50 -33.92 -16.05
C PHE A 4 -18.16 -33.50 -15.45
N PHE A 5 -17.18 -34.40 -15.47
CA PHE A 5 -15.83 -34.10 -15.00
C PHE A 5 -15.13 -33.11 -15.91
N THR A 6 -15.32 -33.22 -17.23
CA THR A 6 -14.73 -32.30 -18.20
C THR A 6 -15.27 -30.88 -18.02
N LEU A 7 -16.60 -30.74 -17.89
CA LEU A 7 -17.25 -29.46 -17.63
C LEU A 7 -16.82 -28.84 -16.29
N GLY A 8 -16.72 -29.66 -15.23
CA GLY A 8 -16.26 -29.21 -13.92
C GLY A 8 -14.84 -28.67 -13.95
N ILE A 9 -13.91 -29.39 -14.59
CA ILE A 9 -12.51 -28.96 -14.74
C ILE A 9 -12.44 -27.68 -15.57
N MET A 10 -13.16 -27.61 -16.70
CA MET A 10 -13.16 -26.43 -17.56
C MET A 10 -13.71 -25.20 -16.85
N THR A 11 -14.78 -25.35 -16.08
CA THR A 11 -15.38 -24.26 -15.31
C THR A 11 -14.43 -23.73 -14.24
N MET A 12 -13.78 -24.63 -13.50
CA MET A 12 -12.77 -24.25 -12.49
C MET A 12 -11.55 -23.59 -13.13
N ALA A 13 -11.11 -24.07 -14.30
CA ALA A 13 -10.02 -23.47 -15.05
C ALA A 13 -10.38 -22.04 -15.51
N CYS A 14 -11.56 -21.84 -16.10
CA CYS A 14 -12.04 -20.52 -16.50
C CYS A 14 -12.20 -19.57 -15.31
N ALA A 15 -12.73 -20.06 -14.17
CA ALA A 15 -12.83 -19.28 -12.94
C ALA A 15 -11.45 -18.86 -12.42
N GLY A 16 -10.49 -19.78 -12.38
CA GLY A 16 -9.11 -19.49 -11.97
C GLY A 16 -8.43 -18.47 -12.89
N LEU A 17 -8.58 -18.62 -14.21
CA LEU A 17 -8.03 -17.68 -15.19
C LEU A 17 -8.70 -16.30 -15.09
N GLY A 18 -10.02 -16.26 -14.95
CA GLY A 18 -10.77 -15.02 -14.76
C GLY A 18 -10.35 -14.28 -13.49
N TRP A 19 -10.11 -15.01 -12.39
CA TRP A 19 -9.62 -14.43 -11.15
C TRP A 19 -8.21 -13.84 -11.29
N LEU A 20 -7.31 -14.48 -12.04
CA LEU A 20 -5.96 -13.98 -12.30
C LEU A 20 -5.94 -12.74 -13.21
N ILE A 21 -6.72 -12.76 -14.29
CA ILE A 21 -6.68 -11.71 -15.34
C ILE A 21 -7.61 -10.53 -15.00
N GLY A 22 -8.67 -10.78 -14.24
CA GLY A 22 -9.70 -9.80 -13.87
C GLY A 22 -9.13 -8.48 -13.33
N PRO A 23 -8.21 -8.49 -12.34
CA PRO A 23 -7.61 -7.26 -11.82
C PRO A 23 -6.89 -6.42 -12.88
N THR A 24 -6.16 -7.06 -13.80
CA THR A 24 -5.45 -6.35 -14.88
C THR A 24 -6.42 -5.65 -15.82
N ILE A 25 -7.48 -6.36 -16.26
CA ILE A 25 -8.53 -5.77 -17.13
C ILE A 25 -9.27 -4.66 -16.38
N GLY A 26 -9.68 -4.92 -15.14
CA GLY A 26 -10.39 -3.94 -14.31
C GLY A 26 -9.59 -2.65 -14.11
N ASN A 27 -8.28 -2.76 -13.86
CA ASN A 27 -7.39 -1.60 -13.73
C ASN A 27 -7.31 -0.78 -15.02
N GLN A 28 -7.21 -1.44 -16.18
CA GLN A 28 -7.21 -0.75 -17.47
C GLN A 28 -8.53 -0.01 -17.71
N VAL A 29 -9.68 -0.67 -17.48
CA VAL A 29 -11.00 -0.05 -17.60
C VAL A 29 -11.13 1.15 -16.67
N PHE A 30 -10.69 1.01 -15.41
CA PHE A 30 -10.69 2.12 -14.45
C PHE A 30 -9.90 3.33 -14.96
N TYR A 31 -8.69 3.15 -15.50
CA TYR A 31 -7.89 4.25 -16.03
C TYR A 31 -8.45 4.85 -17.31
N LEU A 32 -9.12 4.07 -18.16
CA LEU A 32 -9.78 4.59 -19.36
C LEU A 32 -10.97 5.49 -18.97
N VAL A 33 -11.81 5.03 -18.05
CA VAL A 33 -12.94 5.81 -17.53
C VAL A 33 -12.46 7.08 -16.81
N ASN A 34 -11.39 6.96 -16.01
CA ASN A 34 -10.85 8.07 -15.20
C ASN A 34 -9.66 8.79 -15.86
N HIS A 35 -9.52 8.71 -17.19
CA HIS A 35 -8.33 9.23 -17.91
C HIS A 35 -8.04 10.71 -17.61
N ARG A 36 -9.08 11.53 -17.38
CA ARG A 36 -8.95 12.97 -17.05
C ARG A 36 -8.21 13.19 -15.73
N PHE A 37 -8.35 12.27 -14.78
CA PHE A 37 -7.73 12.37 -13.45
C PHE A 37 -6.41 11.59 -13.34
N LYS A 38 -6.14 10.67 -14.29
CA LYS A 38 -4.97 9.79 -14.26
C LYS A 38 -3.65 10.55 -14.00
N SER A 39 -3.40 11.63 -14.75
CA SER A 39 -2.18 12.43 -14.58
C SER A 39 -2.07 13.04 -13.18
N GLN A 40 -3.16 13.65 -12.69
CA GLN A 40 -3.18 14.25 -11.36
C GLN A 40 -3.04 13.23 -10.24
N MET A 41 -3.61 12.02 -10.42
CA MET A 41 -3.47 10.93 -9.46
C MET A 41 -2.02 10.49 -9.33
N LEU A 42 -1.35 10.22 -10.46
CA LEU A 42 0.06 9.80 -10.49
C LEU A 42 0.99 10.86 -9.87
N GLN A 43 0.75 12.14 -10.15
CA GLN A 43 1.51 13.24 -9.54
C GLN A 43 1.34 13.27 -8.03
N LYS A 44 0.09 13.23 -7.53
CA LYS A 44 -0.20 13.25 -6.09
C LYS A 44 0.35 12.02 -5.36
N GLU A 45 0.34 10.87 -6.02
CA GLU A 45 0.92 9.63 -5.53
C GLU A 45 2.45 9.75 -5.40
N ALA A 46 3.13 10.24 -6.44
CA ALA A 46 4.57 10.49 -6.39
C ALA A 46 4.96 11.49 -5.29
N GLU A 47 4.21 12.60 -5.16
CA GLU A 47 4.39 13.57 -4.08
C GLU A 47 4.16 12.94 -2.70
N PHE A 48 3.16 12.08 -2.58
CA PHE A 48 2.88 11.37 -1.33
C PHE A 48 4.06 10.47 -0.94
N PHE A 49 4.58 9.66 -1.86
CA PHE A 49 5.76 8.84 -1.59
C PHE A 49 7.00 9.66 -1.25
N ALA A 50 7.20 10.81 -1.91
CA ALA A 50 8.28 11.74 -1.56
C ALA A 50 8.11 12.28 -0.13
N ARG A 51 6.87 12.60 0.30
CA ARG A 51 6.57 13.02 1.68
C ARG A 51 6.84 11.90 2.68
N ILE A 52 6.47 10.65 2.39
CA ILE A 52 6.76 9.49 3.25
C ILE A 52 8.27 9.32 3.41
N LYS A 53 9.03 9.31 2.31
CA LYS A 53 10.49 9.19 2.33
C LYS A 53 11.15 10.30 3.17
N ARG A 54 10.61 11.53 3.13
CA ARG A 54 11.12 12.67 3.89
C ARG A 54 10.81 12.60 5.39
N HIS A 55 9.67 12.05 5.79
CA HIS A 55 9.18 12.10 7.17
C HIS A 55 9.32 10.79 7.95
N ARG A 56 9.71 9.70 7.28
CA ARG A 56 9.98 8.42 7.94
C ARG A 56 11.09 8.57 8.97
N ALA A 57 10.94 7.89 10.10
CA ALA A 57 11.96 7.78 11.12
C ALA A 57 13.11 6.89 10.64
N ASP A 58 14.32 7.16 11.15
CA ASP A 58 15.51 6.37 10.87
C ASP A 58 15.48 5.07 11.68
N PRO A 59 15.49 3.89 11.04
CA PRO A 59 15.36 2.61 11.72
C PRO A 59 16.65 2.17 12.45
N THR A 60 17.80 2.83 12.23
CA THR A 60 19.10 2.40 12.75
C THR A 60 19.16 2.30 14.28
N ASN A 61 18.32 3.05 15.02
CA ASN A 61 18.28 3.03 16.49
C ASN A 61 16.99 2.38 17.04
N SER A 62 16.42 1.42 16.33
CA SER A 62 15.30 0.64 16.85
C SER A 62 15.72 -0.19 18.07
N SER A 63 14.90 -0.24 19.10
CA SER A 63 15.12 -1.10 20.28
C SER A 63 13.84 -1.83 20.66
N ALA A 64 13.94 -2.89 21.47
CA ALA A 64 12.76 -3.65 21.92
C ALA A 64 11.73 -2.76 22.66
N GLY A 65 12.18 -1.70 23.35
CA GLY A 65 11.32 -0.72 24.03
C GLY A 65 10.83 0.44 23.15
N ASN A 66 11.39 0.58 21.95
CA ASN A 66 10.99 1.58 20.96
C ASN A 66 11.03 0.94 19.56
N PRO A 67 10.04 0.10 19.20
CA PRO A 67 9.96 -0.50 17.88
C PRO A 67 9.75 0.58 16.82
N VAL A 68 10.30 0.37 15.63
CA VAL A 68 10.14 1.31 14.51
C VAL A 68 8.66 1.34 14.13
N PRO A 69 8.05 2.54 14.00
CA PRO A 69 6.71 2.66 13.44
C PRO A 69 6.68 2.18 11.98
N ASP A 70 5.48 2.12 11.39
CA ASP A 70 5.29 1.78 9.97
C ASP A 70 6.22 2.60 9.08
N PHE A 71 7.27 1.96 8.54
CA PHE A 71 8.36 2.64 7.86
C PHE A 71 7.99 3.07 6.43
N TYR A 72 7.14 2.28 5.78
CA TYR A 72 6.69 2.51 4.39
C TYR A 72 5.35 3.22 4.29
N GLY A 73 4.59 3.31 5.40
CA GLY A 73 3.27 3.93 5.41
C GLY A 73 2.19 3.05 4.80
N GLU A 74 2.37 1.71 4.85
CA GLU A 74 1.44 0.72 4.29
C GLU A 74 0.03 0.83 4.87
N LYS A 75 -0.09 1.25 6.13
CA LYS A 75 -1.36 1.35 6.85
C LYS A 75 -2.10 2.67 6.60
N ILE A 76 -1.54 3.57 5.78
CA ILE A 76 -2.13 4.89 5.51
C ILE A 76 -3.22 4.75 4.44
N GLN A 77 -4.47 4.66 4.91
CA GLN A 77 -5.65 4.60 4.03
C GLN A 77 -6.43 5.91 3.96
N SER A 78 -6.03 6.92 4.75
CA SER A 78 -6.73 8.20 4.81
C SER A 78 -5.80 9.34 5.26
N VAL A 79 -6.26 10.58 5.09
CA VAL A 79 -5.56 11.78 5.59
C VAL A 79 -5.44 11.77 7.12
N ALA A 80 -6.46 11.28 7.82
CA ALA A 80 -6.40 11.11 9.27
C ALA A 80 -5.33 10.07 9.66
N GLY A 81 -5.26 8.95 8.92
CA GLY A 81 -4.21 7.95 9.06
C GLY A 81 -2.82 8.54 8.83
N TYR A 82 -2.65 9.38 7.81
CA TYR A 82 -1.38 10.07 7.53
C TYR A 82 -0.95 11.01 8.65
N ARG A 83 -1.89 11.79 9.22
CA ARG A 83 -1.59 12.67 10.36
C ARG A 83 -1.18 11.89 11.60
N ARG A 84 -1.82 10.75 11.85
CA ARG A 84 -1.45 9.84 12.95
C ARG A 84 -0.06 9.27 12.72
N TRP A 85 0.19 8.76 11.52
CA TRP A 85 1.50 8.26 11.11
C TRP A 85 2.61 9.29 11.35
N LEU A 86 2.40 10.56 10.94
CA LEU A 86 3.37 11.64 11.22
C LEU A 86 3.65 11.85 12.71
N LYS A 87 2.63 11.71 13.57
CA LYS A 87 2.82 11.80 15.02
C LYS A 87 3.64 10.63 15.54
N ASP A 88 3.38 9.42 15.04
CA ASP A 88 4.11 8.21 15.44
C ASP A 88 5.59 8.31 15.05
N GLN A 89 5.90 8.80 13.83
CA GLN A 89 7.28 9.07 13.41
C GLN A 89 7.98 10.09 14.32
N ARG A 90 7.29 11.18 14.68
CA ARG A 90 7.83 12.21 15.60
C ARG A 90 8.02 11.67 17.02
N ALA A 91 7.11 10.85 17.51
CA ALA A 91 7.19 10.25 18.84
C ALA A 91 8.39 9.30 18.94
N PHE A 92 8.64 8.50 17.90
CA PHE A 92 9.83 7.66 17.81
C PHE A 92 11.13 8.49 17.84
N ASN A 93 11.20 9.56 17.05
CA ASN A 93 12.36 10.46 17.04
C ASN A 93 12.55 11.21 18.37
N LYS A 94 11.46 11.58 19.08
CA LYS A 94 11.56 12.23 20.39
C LYS A 94 12.13 11.29 21.46
N LYS A 95 11.72 10.01 21.42
CA LYS A 95 12.28 8.99 22.32
C LYS A 95 13.79 8.82 22.12
N LYS A 96 14.27 8.89 20.87
CA LYS A 96 15.71 8.93 20.56
C LYS A 96 16.41 10.04 21.34
N SER A 97 15.97 11.29 21.23
CA SER A 97 16.62 12.43 21.89
C SER A 97 16.58 12.35 23.42
N ALA A 98 15.50 11.81 24.00
CA ALA A 98 15.34 11.71 25.45
C ALA A 98 16.20 10.61 26.09
N SER A 99 16.54 9.54 25.35
CA SER A 99 17.40 8.45 25.85
C SER A 99 18.91 8.74 25.77
N PHE A 100 19.32 9.85 25.14
CA PHE A 100 20.72 10.29 25.04
C PHE A 100 21.04 11.48 25.98
N VAL A 101 20.15 11.82 26.91
CA VAL A 101 20.36 12.75 28.04
C VAL A 101 20.23 11.93 29.32
#